data_AF-A0A0M9WTB7-F1
#
_entry.id   AF-A0A0M9WTB7-F1
#
_cell.length_a   1.000
_cell.length_b   1.000
_cell.length_c   1.000
_cell.angle_alpha   90.00
_cell.angle_beta   90.00
_cell.angle_gamma   90.00
#
_symmetry.space_group_name_H-M   'P 1'
#
loop_
_entity.id
_entity.type
_entity.pdbx_description
1 polymer ?
#
loop_
_entity_poly.entity_id
_entity_poly.type
_entity_poly.pdbx_seq_one_letter_code
_entity_poly.pdbx_strand_id
1 'polypeptide(L)'
;MKIQKVELKEVEVVEVEGEFEKRFVNTKVHPAFLTNAAVKKGYDTGLLESSLFEDLLKIKGLETLITQSDEEASLELLNAFDEQKLIAVIYLAAIGANKNLGLSFDEFLEMYHYPLTDTIQLYANLIVGLLNESNEFAKALHKQTKKSKKKQRHQS
;
A
#
# COMPACT_ATOMS: atom_id res chain seq x y z
N MET A 1 9.68 9.81 11.05
CA MET A 1 8.91 9.18 9.94
C MET A 1 9.49 9.65 8.61
N LYS A 2 9.81 8.73 7.69
CA LYS A 2 10.24 9.09 6.32
C LYS A 2 8.99 9.22 5.45
N ILE A 3 8.76 10.39 4.88
CA ILE A 3 7.65 10.63 3.94
C ILE A 3 7.93 9.84 2.65
N GLN A 4 6.98 9.01 2.25
CA GLN A 4 7.07 8.27 1.00
C GLN A 4 6.57 9.12 -0.16
N LYS A 5 6.86 8.69 -1.39
CA LYS A 5 6.44 9.38 -2.60
C LYS A 5 5.75 8.40 -3.52
N VAL A 6 4.71 8.87 -4.20
CA VAL A 6 4.05 8.15 -5.28
C VAL A 6 4.06 9.02 -6.52
N GLU A 7 4.45 8.43 -7.64
CA GLU A 7 4.40 9.08 -8.95
C GLU A 7 3.13 8.64 -9.68
N LEU A 8 2.35 9.62 -10.11
CA LEU A 8 1.13 9.42 -10.90
C LEU A 8 1.36 9.99 -12.28
N LYS A 9 0.98 9.25 -13.32
CA LYS A 9 1.19 9.64 -14.72
C LYS A 9 0.02 9.17 -15.58
N GLU A 10 -0.35 9.98 -16.55
CA GLU A 10 -1.41 9.66 -17.49
C GLU A 10 -0.84 8.80 -18.64
N VAL A 11 -1.70 7.99 -19.24
CA VAL A 11 -1.35 7.18 -20.41
C VAL A 11 -2.00 7.79 -21.64
N GLU A 12 -1.17 8.09 -22.63
CA GLU A 12 -1.61 8.47 -23.96
C GLU A 12 -1.21 7.36 -24.95
N VAL A 13 -2.10 7.08 -25.89
CA VAL A 13 -1.80 6.20 -27.03
C VAL A 13 -1.62 7.09 -28.24
N VAL A 14 -0.41 7.10 -28.79
CA VAL A 14 -0.05 7.94 -29.94
C VAL A 14 0.31 7.06 -31.14
N GLU A 15 -0.06 7.51 -32.33
CA GLU A 15 0.35 6.85 -33.57
C GLU A 15 1.68 7.46 -34.05
N VAL A 16 2.68 6.60 -34.25
CA VAL A 16 4.02 6.98 -34.70
C VAL A 16 4.39 6.05 -35.84
N GLU A 17 4.62 6.61 -37.02
CA GLU A 17 5.03 5.85 -38.22
C GLU A 17 4.09 4.68 -38.59
N GLY A 18 2.80 4.78 -38.24
CA GLY A 18 1.77 3.77 -38.53
C GLY A 18 1.62 2.69 -37.44
N GLU A 19 2.36 2.79 -36.33
CA GLU A 19 2.22 1.92 -35.16
C GLU A 19 1.69 2.72 -33.94
N PHE A 20 0.93 2.05 -33.07
CA PHE A 20 0.46 2.65 -31.82
C PHE A 20 1.47 2.44 -30.69
N GLU A 21 1.96 3.54 -30.10
CA GLU A 21 2.85 3.54 -28.94
C GLU A 21 2.12 4.04 -27.70
N LYS A 22 2.36 3.38 -26.56
CA LYS A 22 1.95 3.87 -25.24
C LYS A 22 2.98 4.87 -24.72
N ARG A 23 2.56 6.09 -24.39
CA ARG A 23 3.41 7.11 -23.75
C ARG A 23 2.85 7.50 -22.40
N PHE A 24 3.74 7.72 -21.44
CA PHE A 24 3.39 8.30 -20.15
C PHE A 24 3.58 9.81 -20.22
N VAL A 25 2.52 10.55 -19.88
CA VAL A 25 2.49 12.01 -19.91
C VAL A 25 2.04 12.55 -18.56
N ASN A 26 2.24 13.86 -18.34
CA ASN A 26 1.76 14.57 -17.14
C ASN A 26 2.22 13.98 -15.79
N THR A 27 3.40 13.37 -15.75
CA THR A 27 3.98 12.78 -14.54
C THR A 27 4.09 13.78 -13.38
N LYS A 28 3.49 13.44 -12.24
CA LYS A 28 3.53 14.22 -11.00
C LYS A 28 3.88 13.36 -9.80
N VAL A 29 4.72 13.89 -8.92
CA VAL A 29 5.13 13.23 -7.69
C VAL A 29 4.37 13.79 -6.51
N HIS A 30 3.71 12.91 -5.75
CA HIS A 30 2.90 13.25 -4.59
C HIS A 30 3.49 12.64 -3.32
N PRO A 31 3.41 13.35 -2.17
CA PRO A 31 3.76 12.76 -0.88
C PRO A 31 2.73 11.70 -0.50
N ALA A 32 3.17 10.66 0.20
CA ALA A 32 2.31 9.60 0.72
C ALA A 32 2.73 9.24 2.14
N PHE A 33 1.77 9.29 3.07
CA PHE A 33 1.91 8.75 4.43
C PHE A 33 0.53 8.46 5.02
N LEU A 34 0.43 7.40 5.82
CA LEU A 34 -0.81 7.02 6.46
C LEU A 34 -1.04 7.89 7.70
N THR A 35 -2.25 8.43 7.82
CA THR A 35 -2.73 9.13 9.02
C THR A 35 -3.91 8.38 9.61
N ASN A 36 -4.18 8.58 10.90
CA ASN A 36 -5.37 8.01 11.54
C ASN A 36 -6.67 8.36 10.80
N ALA A 37 -6.76 9.59 10.26
CA ALA A 37 -7.91 10.05 9.51
C ALA A 37 -8.07 9.30 8.17
N ALA A 38 -6.96 9.09 7.45
CA ALA A 38 -6.95 8.34 6.20
C ALA A 38 -7.32 6.86 6.41
N VAL A 39 -6.78 6.24 7.47
CA VAL A 39 -7.11 4.86 7.84
C VAL A 39 -8.59 4.73 8.21
N LYS A 40 -9.11 5.63 9.06
CA LYS A 40 -10.53 5.64 9.41
C LYS A 40 -11.40 5.80 8.15
N LYS A 41 -11.08 6.77 7.28
CA LYS A 41 -11.80 6.97 6.03
C LYS A 41 -11.81 5.71 5.17
N GLY A 42 -10.68 5.01 5.08
CA GLY A 42 -10.60 3.74 4.36
C GLY A 42 -11.58 2.69 4.84
N TYR A 43 -11.76 2.55 6.16
CA TYR A 43 -12.78 1.66 6.72
C TYR A 43 -14.20 2.16 6.45
N ASP A 44 -14.46 3.46 6.66
CA ASP A 44 -15.78 4.05 6.45
C ASP A 44 -16.24 3.93 4.98
N THR A 45 -15.31 3.95 4.02
CA THR A 45 -15.59 3.82 2.57
C THR A 45 -15.49 2.38 2.05
N GLY A 46 -15.15 1.40 2.90
CA GLY A 46 -14.96 0.01 2.48
C GLY A 46 -13.71 -0.25 1.64
N LEU A 47 -12.79 0.72 1.54
CA LEU A 47 -11.49 0.55 0.87
C LEU A 47 -10.49 -0.24 1.72
N LEU A 48 -10.69 -0.26 3.03
CA LEU A 48 -9.94 -1.09 3.96
C LEU A 48 -10.85 -2.12 4.61
N GLU A 49 -10.39 -3.36 4.63
CA GLU A 49 -11.00 -4.45 5.37
C GLU A 49 -10.07 -4.90 6.51
N SER A 50 -10.64 -5.46 7.57
CA SER A 50 -9.87 -6.01 8.68
C SER A 50 -8.90 -7.12 8.23
N SER A 51 -9.31 -7.90 7.22
CA SER A 51 -8.51 -8.96 6.57
C SER A 51 -7.20 -8.43 5.99
N LEU A 52 -7.20 -7.22 5.44
CA LEU A 52 -6.03 -6.57 4.84
C LEU A 52 -4.92 -6.35 5.89
N PHE A 53 -5.33 -6.07 7.13
CA PHE A 53 -4.41 -5.99 8.26
C PHE A 53 -4.01 -7.37 8.79
N GLU A 54 -4.86 -8.38 8.71
CA GLU A 54 -4.45 -9.75 9.04
C GLU A 54 -3.40 -10.28 8.05
N ASP A 55 -3.56 -9.97 6.77
CA ASP A 55 -2.59 -10.29 5.71
C ASP A 55 -1.25 -9.59 5.95
N LEU A 56 -1.27 -8.35 6.44
CA LEU A 56 -0.07 -7.64 6.93
C LEU A 56 0.67 -8.35 8.06
N LEU A 57 -0.05 -8.99 8.97
CA LEU A 57 0.53 -9.68 10.12
C LEU A 57 1.06 -11.05 9.79
N LYS A 58 0.59 -11.64 8.68
CA LYS A 58 1.16 -12.86 8.10
C LYS A 58 2.55 -12.59 7.52
N ILE A 59 2.87 -11.33 7.19
CA ILE A 59 4.21 -10.91 6.79
C ILE A 59 5.14 -10.94 8.02
N LYS A 60 5.63 -12.13 8.36
CA LYS A 60 6.72 -12.32 9.33
C LYS A 60 8.09 -11.81 8.83
N GLY A 61 8.15 -11.14 7.67
CA GLY A 61 9.38 -10.73 6.99
C GLY A 61 9.31 -9.33 6.35
N LEU A 62 8.52 -8.40 6.91
CA LEU A 62 8.44 -7.03 6.38
C LEU A 62 9.82 -6.34 6.40
N GLU A 63 10.66 -6.69 7.39
CA GLU A 63 12.05 -6.25 7.50
C GLU A 63 12.95 -6.86 6.42
N THR A 64 12.74 -8.12 6.03
CA THR A 64 13.47 -8.80 4.96
C THR A 64 13.20 -8.16 3.60
N LEU A 65 11.97 -7.73 3.34
CA LEU A 65 11.60 -7.02 2.11
C LEU A 65 12.28 -5.65 1.96
N ILE A 66 12.47 -4.94 3.07
CA ILE A 66 13.15 -3.64 3.07
C ILE A 66 14.67 -3.80 2.88
N THR A 67 15.21 -4.98 3.18
CA THR A 67 16.66 -5.19 3.29
C THR A 67 17.27 -6.13 2.25
N GLN A 68 16.50 -7.00 1.58
CA GLN A 68 17.05 -7.97 0.61
C GLN A 68 16.10 -8.28 -0.56
N SER A 69 16.69 -8.28 -1.76
CA SER A 69 16.10 -8.69 -3.04
C SER A 69 16.06 -10.22 -3.16
N ASP A 70 15.31 -10.90 -2.31
CA ASP A 70 15.16 -12.36 -2.41
C ASP A 70 14.01 -12.72 -3.37
N GLU A 71 14.34 -13.32 -4.51
CA GLU A 71 13.39 -13.60 -5.61
C GLU A 71 12.33 -14.64 -5.22
N GLU A 72 12.69 -15.64 -4.41
CA GLU A 72 11.74 -16.66 -3.94
C GLU A 72 10.73 -16.08 -2.95
N ALA A 73 11.18 -15.26 -1.99
CA ALA A 73 10.30 -14.53 -1.09
C ALA A 73 9.39 -13.57 -1.88
N SER A 74 9.90 -12.94 -2.94
CA SER A 74 9.12 -12.07 -3.81
C SER A 74 7.99 -12.84 -4.50
N LEU A 75 8.24 -14.04 -5.05
CA LEU A 75 7.23 -14.88 -5.71
C LEU A 75 6.13 -15.38 -4.76
N GLU A 76 6.47 -15.77 -3.54
CA GLU A 76 5.47 -16.15 -2.53
C GLU A 76 4.54 -14.97 -2.19
N LEU A 77 5.09 -13.74 -2.15
CA LEU A 77 4.33 -12.54 -1.85
C LEU A 77 3.44 -12.08 -3.00
N LEU A 78 3.88 -12.24 -4.26
CA LEU A 78 3.04 -11.98 -5.44
C LEU A 78 1.75 -12.80 -5.43
N ASN A 79 1.81 -14.02 -4.88
CA ASN A 79 0.63 -14.89 -4.74
C ASN A 79 -0.19 -14.62 -3.48
N ALA A 80 0.39 -13.94 -2.48
CA ALA A 80 -0.26 -13.68 -1.20
C ALA A 80 -1.07 -12.39 -1.18
N PHE A 81 -0.75 -11.42 -2.06
CA PHE A 81 -1.41 -10.11 -2.05
C PHE A 81 -2.34 -9.90 -3.22
N ASP A 82 -3.50 -9.37 -2.87
CA ASP A 82 -4.37 -8.69 -3.80
C ASP A 82 -3.79 -7.29 -4.08
N GLU A 83 -3.31 -7.08 -5.31
CA GLU A 83 -2.71 -5.82 -5.75
C GLU A 83 -3.64 -4.62 -5.55
N GLN A 84 -4.95 -4.77 -5.80
CA GLN A 84 -5.92 -3.68 -5.63
C GLN A 84 -5.99 -3.23 -4.17
N LYS A 85 -5.91 -4.19 -3.24
CA LYS A 85 -5.87 -3.91 -1.79
C LYS A 85 -4.63 -3.13 -1.39
N LEU A 86 -3.47 -3.43 -2.00
CA LEU A 86 -2.24 -2.67 -1.75
C LEU A 86 -2.36 -1.24 -2.28
N ILE A 87 -2.85 -1.07 -3.51
CA ILE A 87 -3.00 0.23 -4.14
C ILE A 87 -4.03 1.08 -3.38
N ALA A 88 -5.10 0.50 -2.85
CA ALA A 88 -6.06 1.20 -1.99
C ALA A 88 -5.41 1.86 -0.78
N VAL A 89 -4.44 1.20 -0.14
CA VAL A 89 -3.70 1.76 0.99
C VAL A 89 -2.79 2.90 0.55
N ILE A 90 -2.13 2.75 -0.61
CA ILE A 90 -1.27 3.80 -1.18
C ILE A 90 -2.10 5.03 -1.56
N TYR A 91 -3.28 4.83 -2.14
CA TYR A 91 -4.26 5.89 -2.41
C TYR A 91 -4.64 6.63 -1.13
N LEU A 92 -5.00 5.90 -0.07
CA LEU A 92 -5.32 6.50 1.23
C LEU A 92 -4.15 7.29 1.82
N ALA A 93 -2.92 6.81 1.65
CA ALA A 93 -1.72 7.52 2.05
C ALA A 93 -1.50 8.82 1.24
N ALA A 94 -1.80 8.80 -0.05
CA ALA A 94 -1.68 9.97 -0.93
C ALA A 94 -2.73 11.05 -0.60
N ILE A 95 -4.01 10.68 -0.45
CA ILE A 95 -5.06 11.64 -0.07
C ILE A 95 -4.94 12.08 1.40
N GLY A 96 -4.36 11.24 2.25
CA GLY A 96 -4.05 11.56 3.64
C GLY A 96 -2.97 12.64 3.73
N ALA A 97 -1.96 12.55 2.88
CA ALA A 97 -0.88 13.52 2.76
C ALA A 97 -1.29 14.80 2.01
N ASN A 98 -2.20 14.68 1.04
CA ASN A 98 -2.72 15.81 0.27
C ASN A 98 -4.24 15.72 0.12
N LYS A 99 -4.97 16.44 0.98
CA LYS A 99 -6.44 16.48 0.94
C LYS A 99 -7.00 17.11 -0.33
N ASN A 100 -6.20 17.91 -1.03
CA ASN A 100 -6.59 18.59 -2.26
C ASN A 100 -6.21 17.78 -3.51
N LEU A 101 -5.78 16.53 -3.35
CA LEU A 101 -5.46 15.67 -4.49
C LEU A 101 -6.68 15.49 -5.41
N GLY A 102 -7.89 15.50 -4.86
CA GLY A 102 -9.14 15.57 -5.63
C GLY A 102 -9.50 14.32 -6.43
N LEU A 103 -8.66 13.28 -6.37
CA LEU A 103 -8.86 12.04 -7.11
C LEU A 103 -9.76 11.07 -6.36
N SER A 104 -10.68 10.45 -7.09
CA SER A 104 -11.32 9.19 -6.72
C SER A 104 -10.31 8.04 -6.74
N PHE A 105 -10.71 6.88 -6.21
CA PHE A 105 -9.84 5.69 -6.25
C PHE A 105 -9.64 5.19 -7.68
N ASP A 106 -10.67 5.24 -8.52
CA ASP A 106 -10.60 4.79 -9.91
C ASP A 106 -9.67 5.69 -10.73
N GLU A 107 -9.78 7.01 -10.61
CA GLU A 107 -8.85 7.95 -11.26
C GLU A 107 -7.41 7.77 -10.77
N PHE A 108 -7.24 7.42 -9.49
CA PHE A 108 -5.91 7.11 -8.96
C PHE A 108 -5.34 5.83 -9.58
N LEU A 109 -6.14 4.78 -9.73
CA LEU A 109 -5.74 3.53 -10.38
C LEU A 109 -5.33 3.75 -11.84
N GLU A 110 -6.07 4.60 -12.56
CA GLU A 110 -5.77 4.94 -13.95
C GLU A 110 -4.41 5.62 -14.12
N MET A 111 -3.92 6.34 -13.11
CA MET A 111 -2.62 6.99 -13.15
C MET A 111 -1.50 6.23 -12.42
N TYR A 112 -1.85 5.15 -11.73
CA TYR A 112 -0.93 4.32 -10.96
C TYR A 112 -0.39 3.19 -11.83
N HIS A 113 0.89 3.28 -12.20
CA HIS A 113 1.52 2.34 -13.13
C HIS A 113 2.83 1.78 -12.60
N TYR A 114 2.91 1.58 -11.28
CA TYR A 114 4.08 0.95 -10.68
C TYR A 114 4.00 -0.56 -10.93
N PRO A 115 5.15 -1.23 -11.12
CA PRO A 115 5.22 -2.68 -11.02
C PRO A 115 4.72 -3.16 -9.65
N LEU A 116 4.17 -4.37 -9.60
CA LEU A 116 3.69 -4.96 -8.35
C LEU A 116 4.77 -5.04 -7.27
N THR A 117 6.03 -5.30 -7.65
CA THR A 117 7.18 -5.30 -6.72
C THR A 117 7.36 -3.95 -6.02
N ASP A 118 7.29 -2.86 -6.79
CA ASP A 118 7.43 -1.50 -6.26
C ASP A 118 6.21 -1.10 -5.44
N THR A 119 5.03 -1.60 -5.82
CA THR A 119 3.77 -1.45 -5.08
C THR A 119 3.87 -2.08 -3.70
N ILE A 120 4.33 -3.34 -3.62
CA ILE A 120 4.57 -4.05 -2.35
C ILE A 120 5.59 -3.29 -1.49
N GLN A 121 6.68 -2.82 -2.09
CA GLN A 121 7.73 -2.09 -1.37
C GLN A 121 7.23 -0.74 -0.80
N LEU A 122 6.51 0.04 -1.61
CA LEU A 122 5.93 1.32 -1.18
C LEU A 122 4.92 1.08 -0.06
N TYR A 123 4.04 0.10 -0.24
CA TYR A 123 3.08 -0.32 0.77
C TYR A 123 3.75 -0.70 2.10
N ALA A 124 4.77 -1.57 2.07
CA ALA A 124 5.52 -1.98 3.26
C ALA A 124 6.12 -0.78 4.00
N ASN A 125 6.72 0.16 3.26
CA ASN A 125 7.29 1.38 3.82
C ASN A 125 6.24 2.29 4.48
N LEU A 126 5.03 2.39 3.90
CA LEU A 126 3.93 3.15 4.49
C LEU A 126 3.46 2.56 5.81
N ILE A 127 3.36 1.23 5.89
CA ILE A 127 2.91 0.52 7.09
C ILE A 127 3.95 0.60 8.20
N VAL A 128 5.23 0.41 7.90
CA VAL A 128 6.32 0.64 8.86
C VAL A 128 6.30 2.07 9.38
N GLY A 129 6.05 3.05 8.49
CA GLY A 129 5.85 4.44 8.87
C GLY A 129 4.75 4.61 9.92
N LEU A 130 3.58 3.99 9.69
CA LEU A 130 2.42 4.05 10.59
C LEU A 130 2.67 3.34 11.94
N LEU A 131 3.34 2.19 11.93
CA LEU A 131 3.64 1.41 13.13
C LEU A 131 4.69 2.08 14.03
N ASN A 132 5.64 2.79 13.42
CA ASN A 132 6.66 3.54 14.14
C ASN A 132 6.13 4.82 14.78
N GLU A 133 4.94 5.27 14.40
CA GLU A 133 4.26 6.34 15.12
C GLU A 133 3.67 5.80 16.43
N SER A 134 3.89 6.53 17.52
CA SER A 134 3.32 6.23 18.85
C SER A 134 1.83 6.58 18.93
N ASN A 135 1.02 6.07 17.99
CA ASN A 135 -0.41 6.34 17.90
C ASN A 135 -1.26 5.18 18.49
N GLU A 136 -2.48 5.50 18.95
CA GLU A 136 -3.39 4.52 19.55
C GLU A 136 -3.83 3.43 18.56
N PHE A 137 -3.78 3.73 17.25
CA PHE A 137 -4.03 2.75 16.20
C PHE A 137 -2.96 1.66 16.17
N ALA A 138 -1.67 2.01 16.17
CA ALA A 138 -0.56 1.07 16.26
C ALA A 138 -0.65 0.23 17.53
N LYS A 139 -1.02 0.84 18.66
CA LYS A 139 -1.26 0.11 19.93
C LYS A 139 -2.45 -0.86 19.84
N ALA A 140 -3.56 -0.45 19.22
CA ALA A 140 -4.74 -1.29 19.04
C ALA A 140 -4.47 -2.44 18.07
N LEU A 141 -3.78 -2.16 16.97
CA LEU A 141 -3.32 -3.16 16.01
C LEU A 141 -2.42 -4.18 16.72
N HIS A 142 -1.34 -3.74 17.39
CA HIS A 142 -0.46 -4.61 18.21
C HIS A 142 -1.22 -5.44 19.27
N LYS A 143 -2.31 -4.93 19.84
CA LYS A 143 -3.14 -5.69 20.79
C LYS A 143 -3.97 -6.78 20.10
N GLN A 144 -4.50 -6.52 18.92
CA GLN A 144 -5.21 -7.53 18.12
C GLN A 144 -4.24 -8.62 17.64
N THR A 145 -3.02 -8.26 17.24
CA THR A 145 -1.99 -9.23 16.83
C THR A 145 -1.53 -10.17 17.95
N LYS A 146 -1.49 -9.70 19.21
CA LYS A 146 -1.10 -10.53 20.36
C LYS A 146 -2.17 -11.53 20.77
N LYS A 147 -3.44 -11.27 20.47
CA LYS A 147 -4.54 -12.19 20.82
C LYS A 147 -4.58 -13.44 19.93
N SER A 148 -4.17 -13.37 18.67
CA SER A 148 -4.14 -14.54 17.77
C SER A 148 -3.12 -15.60 18.24
N LYS A 149 -1.95 -15.20 18.76
CA LYS A 149 -0.95 -16.12 19.32
C LYS A 149 -1.41 -16.87 20.56
N LYS A 150 -2.35 -16.34 21.35
CA LYS A 150 -2.79 -16.98 22.61
C LYS A 150 -3.78 -18.12 22.38
N LYS A 151 -4.47 -18.16 21.23
CA LYS A 151 -5.46 -19.19 20.91
C LYS A 151 -4.84 -20.50 20.41
N GLN A 152 -3.56 -20.50 20.01
CA GLN A 152 -2.83 -21.69 19.58
C GLN A 152 -2.12 -22.47 20.70
N ARG A 153 -2.09 -21.99 21.96
CA ARG A 153 -1.45 -22.71 23.09
C ARG A 153 -2.42 -23.56 23.93
N HIS A 154 -3.68 -23.68 23.54
CA HIS A 154 -4.69 -24.51 24.22
C HIS A 154 -5.38 -25.49 23.26
N GLN A 155 -4.60 -26.11 22.37
CA GLN A 155 -4.95 -27.38 21.73
C GLN A 155 -3.65 -28.16 21.52
N SER A 156 -3.14 -28.75 22.59
CA SER A 156 -2.12 -29.80 22.58
C SER A 156 -2.33 -30.63 23.84
#